data_AF-A0A936Q8B9-F1
#
_entry.id   AF-A0A936Q8B9-F1
#
_cell.length_a   1.000
_cell.length_b   1.000
_cell.length_c   1.000
_cell.angle_alpha   90.00
_cell.angle_beta   90.00
_cell.angle_gamma   90.00
#
_symmetry.space_group_name_H-M   'P 1'
#
loop_
_entity.id
_entity.type
_entity.pdbx_description
1 polymer ?
#
loop_
_entity_poly.entity_id
_entity_poly.type
_entity_poly.pdbx_seq_one_letter_code
_entity_poly.pdbx_strand_id
1 'polypeptide(L)'
;MAKHPKLPTLPSSLLDPSTVCPPCGKCCRYVAVGIDGPVSVGGVSTALWLVYHRNVAVYQSHDGDWFVLFPATCDNLLPDGLCGVYENRPFLCREYDVDGCEGTSDDAPEKLRFDDGPSLGTWLRKMRPALFERCLEAGILPEAVRGPSSGPTRRGRSSGRSAGPTPRD
;
A
#
# COMPACT_ATOMS: atom_id res chain seq x y z
N MET A 1 -32.49 -27.81 -8.25
CA MET A 1 -31.74 -26.63 -8.74
C MET A 1 -32.66 -25.43 -8.60
N ALA A 2 -32.45 -24.59 -7.58
CA ALA A 2 -33.30 -23.42 -7.38
C ALA A 2 -33.10 -22.46 -8.57
N LYS A 3 -34.20 -22.08 -9.22
CA LYS A 3 -34.21 -21.11 -10.31
C LYS A 3 -33.83 -19.76 -9.70
N HIS A 4 -32.58 -19.34 -9.89
CA HIS A 4 -32.14 -18.04 -9.41
C HIS A 4 -33.06 -16.95 -10.02
N PRO A 5 -33.57 -16.02 -9.21
CA PRO A 5 -34.34 -14.91 -9.74
C PRO A 5 -33.48 -14.17 -10.77
N LYS A 6 -34.03 -13.94 -11.96
CA LYS A 6 -33.38 -13.08 -12.95
C LYS A 6 -33.20 -11.71 -12.31
N LEU A 7 -31.95 -11.24 -12.31
CA LEU A 7 -31.59 -9.89 -11.91
C LEU A 7 -32.52 -8.88 -12.59
N PRO A 8 -32.82 -7.75 -11.94
CA PRO A 8 -33.24 -6.57 -12.68
C PRO A 8 -32.13 -6.27 -13.68
N THR A 9 -32.40 -6.51 -14.96
CA THR A 9 -31.50 -6.08 -16.02
C THR A 9 -31.52 -4.57 -15.99
N LEU A 10 -30.53 -3.94 -15.34
CA LEU A 10 -30.34 -2.51 -15.50
C LEU A 10 -30.15 -2.28 -16.99
N PRO A 11 -30.99 -1.45 -17.65
CA PRO A 11 -30.85 -1.20 -19.07
C PRO A 11 -29.42 -0.71 -19.34
N SER A 12 -28.82 -1.19 -20.42
CA SER A 12 -27.42 -0.94 -20.78
C SER A 12 -27.06 0.55 -20.88
N SER A 13 -28.07 1.43 -20.95
CA SER A 13 -27.96 2.89 -20.91
C SER A 13 -27.83 3.50 -19.50
N LEU A 14 -27.88 2.69 -18.44
CA LEU A 14 -27.67 3.08 -17.02
C LEU A 14 -26.32 2.57 -16.47
N LEU A 15 -25.47 2.02 -17.32
CA LEU A 15 -24.07 1.70 -16.98
C LEU A 15 -23.20 2.97 -17.00
N ASP A 16 -23.74 4.09 -16.52
CA ASP A 16 -22.88 5.20 -16.15
C ASP A 16 -22.20 4.82 -14.84
N PRO A 17 -20.88 4.62 -14.83
CA PRO A 17 -20.16 4.32 -13.61
C PRO A 17 -20.46 5.33 -12.50
N SER A 18 -20.80 6.59 -12.84
CA SER A 18 -21.24 7.67 -11.92
C SER A 18 -22.51 7.36 -11.12
N THR A 19 -23.29 6.35 -11.55
CA THR A 19 -24.57 5.96 -10.96
C THR A 19 -24.66 4.48 -10.58
N VAL A 20 -23.84 3.62 -11.20
CA VAL A 20 -23.84 2.17 -11.00
C VAL A 20 -22.42 1.63 -10.92
N CYS A 21 -22.13 0.82 -9.89
CA CYS A 21 -20.84 0.15 -9.77
C CYS A 21 -20.55 -0.70 -11.01
N PRO A 22 -19.36 -0.56 -11.63
CA PRO A 22 -18.94 -1.45 -12.71
C PRO A 22 -18.91 -2.91 -12.26
N PRO A 23 -19.21 -3.88 -13.14
CA PRO A 23 -19.19 -5.32 -12.83
C PRO A 23 -17.76 -5.90 -12.69
N CYS A 24 -16.85 -5.17 -12.05
CA CYS A 24 -15.50 -5.62 -11.72
C CYS A 24 -15.40 -6.14 -10.28
N GLY A 25 -16.23 -5.61 -9.37
CA GLY A 25 -16.26 -5.97 -7.96
C GLY A 25 -14.98 -5.71 -7.17
N LYS A 26 -14.01 -4.95 -7.70
CA LYS A 26 -12.68 -4.76 -7.08
C LYS A 26 -12.77 -4.11 -5.69
N CYS A 27 -13.52 -3.01 -5.56
CA CYS A 27 -13.74 -2.32 -4.28
C CYS A 27 -14.51 -3.16 -3.23
N CYS A 28 -15.19 -4.23 -3.65
CA CYS A 28 -15.87 -5.16 -2.75
C CYS A 28 -14.94 -6.29 -2.24
N ARG A 29 -13.65 -6.27 -2.58
CA ARG A 29 -12.67 -7.31 -2.21
C ARG A 29 -11.73 -6.91 -1.06
N TYR A 30 -11.91 -5.71 -0.51
CA TYR A 30 -11.17 -5.23 0.64
C TYR A 30 -12.01 -4.32 1.53
N VAL A 31 -11.50 -4.09 2.73
CA VAL A 31 -11.93 -3.02 3.62
C VAL A 31 -10.80 -2.01 3.72
N ALA A 32 -11.10 -0.74 3.50
CA ALA A 32 -10.18 0.37 3.71
C ALA A 32 -10.72 1.29 4.82
N VAL A 33 -9.85 1.66 5.76
CA VAL A 33 -10.21 2.54 6.89
C VAL A 33 -9.21 3.70 6.94
N GLY A 34 -9.72 4.92 7.08
CA GLY A 34 -8.89 6.11 7.22
C GLY A 34 -8.02 6.05 8.47
N ILE A 35 -6.76 6.46 8.34
CA ILE A 35 -5.78 6.52 9.43
C ILE A 35 -4.99 7.83 9.37
N ASP A 36 -4.32 8.18 10.47
CA ASP A 36 -3.28 9.19 10.43
C ASP A 36 -2.09 8.71 9.59
N GLY A 37 -1.56 9.59 8.73
CA GLY A 37 -0.42 9.25 7.89
C GLY A 37 0.90 9.12 8.64
N PRO A 38 1.93 8.46 8.04
CA PRO A 38 3.29 8.36 8.58
C PRO A 38 4.06 9.69 8.43
N VAL A 39 3.52 10.76 9.03
CA VAL A 39 4.08 12.12 8.98
C VAL A 39 4.81 12.53 10.27
N SER A 40 4.71 11.70 11.31
CA SER A 40 5.39 11.83 12.60
C SER A 40 6.01 10.49 13.01
N VAL A 41 6.89 10.48 14.03
CA VAL A 41 7.49 9.23 14.54
C VAL A 41 6.40 8.27 15.03
N GLY A 42 5.37 8.78 15.70
CA GLY A 42 4.22 7.99 16.12
C GLY A 42 3.42 7.44 14.93
N GLY A 43 3.14 8.25 13.92
CA GLY A 43 2.46 7.80 12.70
C GLY A 43 3.25 6.73 11.94
N VAL A 44 4.58 6.86 11.87
CA VAL A 44 5.46 5.82 11.31
C VAL A 44 5.40 4.54 12.13
N SER A 45 5.43 4.65 13.45
CA SER A 45 5.31 3.49 14.34
C SER A 45 3.99 2.76 14.14
N THR A 46 2.87 3.47 14.00
CA THR A 46 1.55 2.90 13.68
C THR A 46 1.55 2.22 12.32
N ALA A 47 2.07 2.89 11.28
CA ALA A 47 2.14 2.32 9.94
C ALA A 47 2.98 1.04 9.89
N LEU A 48 4.14 1.01 10.58
CA LEU A 48 4.96 -0.20 10.71
C LEU A 48 4.21 -1.34 11.39
N TRP A 49 3.55 -1.06 12.51
CA TRP A 49 2.77 -2.06 13.22
C TRP A 49 1.68 -2.66 12.33
N LEU A 50 1.00 -1.85 11.50
CA LEU A 50 0.01 -2.33 10.55
C LEU A 50 0.62 -3.29 9.52
N VAL A 51 1.64 -2.85 8.78
CA VAL A 51 2.25 -3.62 7.68
C VAL A 51 3.15 -4.79 8.13
N TYR A 52 3.30 -5.01 9.44
CA TYR A 52 3.89 -6.26 9.96
C TYR A 52 2.93 -7.44 9.90
N HIS A 53 1.63 -7.17 9.76
CA HIS A 53 0.62 -8.22 9.62
C HIS A 53 0.50 -8.61 8.15
N ARG A 54 0.38 -9.91 7.89
CA ARG A 54 0.19 -10.43 6.52
C ARG A 54 -1.09 -9.86 5.92
N ASN A 55 -1.04 -9.52 4.63
CA ASN A 55 -2.16 -8.97 3.88
C ASN A 55 -2.70 -7.67 4.50
N VAL A 56 -1.84 -6.82 5.04
CA VAL A 56 -2.21 -5.47 5.47
C VAL A 56 -1.36 -4.49 4.72
N ALA A 57 -1.98 -3.52 4.08
CA ALA A 57 -1.27 -2.46 3.39
C ALA A 57 -1.66 -1.09 3.96
N VAL A 58 -0.72 -0.16 3.90
CA VAL A 58 -0.96 1.25 4.16
C VAL A 58 -0.77 2.00 2.86
N TYR A 59 -1.75 2.82 2.47
CA TYR A 59 -1.68 3.57 1.22
C TYR A 59 -2.11 5.03 1.41
N GLN A 60 -1.69 5.87 0.47
CA GLN A 60 -2.13 7.26 0.35
C GLN A 60 -2.97 7.43 -0.91
N SER A 61 -4.13 8.07 -0.79
CA SER A 61 -4.95 8.48 -1.95
C SER A 61 -4.26 9.59 -2.75
N HIS A 62 -4.79 9.92 -3.92
CA HIS A 62 -4.30 11.04 -4.72
C HIS A 62 -4.55 12.40 -4.05
N ASP A 63 -5.59 12.50 -3.23
CA ASP A 63 -5.93 13.69 -2.41
C ASP A 63 -5.06 13.84 -1.16
N GLY A 64 -4.25 12.83 -0.83
CA GLY A 64 -3.29 12.87 0.26
C GLY A 64 -3.77 12.21 1.57
N ASP A 65 -4.99 11.69 1.59
CA ASP A 65 -5.54 10.93 2.72
C ASP A 65 -4.89 9.56 2.85
N TRP A 66 -4.79 9.07 4.09
CA TRP A 66 -4.14 7.81 4.40
C TRP A 66 -5.14 6.76 4.84
N PHE A 67 -4.89 5.53 4.40
CA PHE A 67 -5.76 4.40 4.68
C PHE A 67 -4.93 3.17 5.03
N VAL A 68 -5.52 2.31 5.85
CA VAL A 68 -5.13 0.91 5.96
C VAL A 68 -6.09 0.06 5.15
N LEU A 69 -5.56 -0.90 4.40
CA LEU A 69 -6.32 -1.83 3.57
C LEU A 69 -6.14 -3.26 4.04
N PHE A 70 -7.27 -3.95 4.20
CA PHE A 70 -7.37 -5.37 4.51
C PHE A 70 -8.08 -6.10 3.37
N PRO A 71 -7.43 -7.05 2.66
CA PRO A 71 -8.11 -7.94 1.74
C PRO A 71 -9.17 -8.74 2.49
N ALA A 72 -10.42 -8.52 2.11
CA ALA A 72 -11.61 -9.06 2.75
C ALA A 72 -12.74 -9.02 1.72
N THR A 73 -13.06 -10.16 1.11
CA THR A 73 -14.12 -10.22 0.10
C THR A 73 -15.48 -10.13 0.76
N CYS A 74 -16.32 -9.21 0.28
CA CYS A 74 -17.68 -9.03 0.73
C CYS A 74 -18.54 -10.25 0.38
N ASP A 75 -19.25 -10.79 1.37
CA ASP A 75 -20.14 -11.96 1.18
C ASP A 75 -21.33 -11.68 0.24
N ASN A 76 -21.64 -10.41 -0.01
CA ASN A 76 -22.69 -10.00 -0.95
C ASN A 76 -22.18 -9.79 -2.38
N LEU A 77 -20.90 -10.02 -2.65
CA LEU A 77 -20.34 -9.93 -4.00
C LEU A 77 -20.75 -11.15 -4.82
N LEU A 78 -21.48 -10.94 -5.91
CA LEU A 78 -21.92 -12.01 -6.81
C LEU A 78 -20.82 -12.41 -7.81
N PRO A 79 -20.90 -13.62 -8.42
CA PRO A 79 -19.92 -14.09 -9.40
C PRO A 79 -19.76 -13.21 -10.65
N ASP A 80 -20.78 -12.41 -10.98
CA ASP A 80 -20.77 -11.46 -12.10
C ASP A 80 -20.15 -10.09 -11.74
N GLY A 81 -19.62 -9.94 -10.52
CA GLY A 81 -18.99 -8.72 -10.05
C GLY A 81 -19.97 -7.66 -9.55
N LEU A 82 -21.27 -7.98 -9.45
CA LEU A 82 -22.30 -7.07 -8.94
C LEU A 82 -22.63 -7.32 -7.47
N CYS A 83 -23.25 -6.33 -6.82
CA CYS A 83 -23.68 -6.44 -5.43
C CYS A 83 -25.05 -7.12 -5.34
N GLY A 84 -25.14 -8.23 -4.58
CA GLY A 84 -26.39 -8.95 -4.35
C GLY A 84 -27.40 -8.23 -3.46
N VAL A 85 -27.00 -7.14 -2.80
CA VAL A 85 -27.85 -6.29 -1.94
C VAL A 85 -27.85 -4.83 -2.38
N TYR A 86 -27.80 -4.58 -3.69
CA TYR A 86 -27.60 -3.25 -4.28
C TYR A 86 -28.48 -2.13 -3.68
N GLU A 87 -29.78 -2.39 -3.54
CA GLU A 87 -30.77 -1.44 -2.98
C GLU A 87 -30.62 -1.23 -1.45
N ASN A 88 -30.01 -2.19 -0.76
CA ASN A 88 -29.82 -2.20 0.69
C ASN A 88 -28.37 -1.96 1.11
N ARG A 89 -27.50 -1.53 0.18
CA ARG A 89 -26.10 -1.20 0.47
C ARG A 89 -26.00 -0.19 1.62
N PRO A 90 -24.99 -0.31 2.51
CA PRO A 90 -24.72 0.69 3.54
C PRO A 90 -24.31 2.02 2.92
N PHE A 91 -24.45 3.13 3.67
CA PHE A 91 -24.16 4.48 3.18
C PHE A 91 -22.77 4.61 2.56
N LEU A 92 -21.73 4.02 3.19
CA LEU A 92 -20.37 4.02 2.66
C LEU A 92 -20.28 3.43 1.24
N CYS A 93 -21.05 2.39 0.93
CA CYS A 93 -21.09 1.80 -0.42
C CYS A 93 -21.94 2.60 -1.40
N ARG A 94 -22.86 3.45 -0.92
CA ARG A 94 -23.70 4.34 -1.75
C ARG A 94 -22.98 5.64 -2.10
N GLU A 95 -22.20 6.13 -1.15
CA GLU A 95 -21.44 7.39 -1.23
C GLU A 95 -20.06 7.21 -1.87
N TYR A 96 -19.70 5.97 -2.24
CA TYR A 96 -18.43 5.70 -2.91
C TYR A 96 -18.37 6.44 -4.24
N ASP A 97 -17.38 7.33 -4.37
CA ASP A 97 -17.10 8.01 -5.62
C ASP A 97 -16.45 7.04 -6.60
N VAL A 98 -17.05 6.98 -7.78
CA VAL A 98 -16.62 6.14 -8.90
C VAL A 98 -15.72 6.90 -9.87
N ASP A 99 -15.64 8.22 -9.74
CA ASP A 99 -14.61 9.01 -10.40
C ASP A 99 -13.25 8.63 -9.80
N GLY A 100 -12.31 8.21 -10.64
CA GLY A 100 -11.04 7.61 -10.18
C GLY A 100 -11.13 6.19 -9.62
N CYS A 101 -12.25 5.48 -9.80
CA CYS A 101 -12.38 4.07 -9.41
C CYS A 101 -11.34 3.18 -10.12
N GLU A 102 -10.73 2.25 -9.39
CA GLU A 102 -9.76 1.27 -9.91
C GLU A 102 -10.32 0.31 -10.99
N GLY A 103 -11.64 0.29 -11.14
CA GLY A 103 -12.35 -0.47 -12.16
C GLY A 103 -12.58 0.29 -13.46
N THR A 104 -12.41 1.62 -13.46
CA THR A 104 -12.71 2.52 -14.58
C THR A 104 -11.53 3.37 -15.03
N SER A 105 -10.54 3.57 -14.15
CA SER A 105 -9.31 4.31 -14.45
C SER A 105 -8.15 3.39 -14.82
N ASP A 106 -7.32 3.83 -15.77
CA ASP A 106 -6.02 3.23 -16.09
C ASP A 106 -4.92 3.67 -15.11
N ASP A 107 -5.17 4.73 -14.33
CA ASP A 107 -4.23 5.21 -13.32
C ASP A 107 -4.18 4.26 -12.11
N ALA A 108 -3.04 4.26 -11.43
CA ALA A 108 -2.92 3.55 -10.17
C ALA A 108 -3.94 4.10 -9.15
N PRO A 109 -4.66 3.24 -8.40
CA PRO A 109 -5.67 3.68 -7.45
C PRO A 109 -5.07 4.43 -6.25
N GLU A 110 -3.78 4.25 -6.02
CA GLU A 110 -3.07 4.78 -4.86
C GLU A 110 -1.87 5.58 -5.34
N LYS A 111 -1.62 6.71 -4.68
CA LYS A 111 -0.43 7.52 -4.93
C LYS A 111 0.82 6.88 -4.34
N LEU A 112 0.66 6.26 -3.17
CA LEU A 112 1.70 5.52 -2.45
C LEU A 112 1.06 4.27 -1.84
N ARG A 113 1.78 3.15 -1.83
CA ARG A 113 1.37 1.92 -1.16
C ARG A 113 2.56 1.24 -0.49
N PHE A 114 2.34 0.73 0.71
CA PHE A 114 3.29 -0.09 1.48
C PHE A 114 2.61 -1.38 1.91
N ASP A 115 3.08 -2.50 1.38
CA ASP A 115 2.62 -3.84 1.75
C ASP A 115 3.47 -4.44 2.88
N ASP A 116 4.58 -3.79 3.24
CA ASP A 116 5.51 -4.28 4.25
C ASP A 116 6.36 -3.14 4.87
N GLY A 117 7.07 -3.49 5.95
CA GLY A 117 8.01 -2.57 6.59
C GLY A 117 9.14 -2.07 5.68
N PRO A 118 9.84 -2.94 4.91
CA PRO A 118 10.92 -2.52 4.02
C PRO A 118 10.52 -1.48 2.95
N SER A 119 9.33 -1.59 2.34
CA SER A 119 8.81 -0.61 1.37
C SER A 119 8.56 0.75 2.04
N LEU A 120 7.93 0.77 3.22
CA LEU A 120 7.75 1.98 4.03
C LEU A 120 9.11 2.60 4.42
N GLY A 121 10.06 1.78 4.88
CA GLY A 121 11.40 2.23 5.27
C GLY A 121 12.20 2.82 4.09
N THR A 122 12.06 2.24 2.91
CA THR A 122 12.66 2.75 1.66
C THR A 122 12.09 4.11 1.30
N TRP A 123 10.76 4.27 1.37
CA TRP A 123 10.11 5.55 1.14
C TRP A 123 10.51 6.61 2.16
N LEU A 124 10.53 6.28 3.47
CA LEU A 124 10.95 7.21 4.52
C LEU A 124 12.37 7.72 4.27
N ARG A 125 13.31 6.83 3.94
CA ARG A 125 14.70 7.22 3.67
C ARG A 125 14.82 8.16 2.47
N LYS A 126 14.10 7.88 1.39
CA LYS A 126 14.18 8.64 0.13
C LYS A 126 13.41 9.96 0.19
N MET A 127 12.17 9.92 0.68
CA MET A 127 11.21 11.01 0.57
C MET A 127 11.11 11.84 1.84
N ARG A 128 11.46 11.28 3.01
CA ARG A 128 11.31 11.92 4.33
C ARG A 128 12.57 11.75 5.21
N PRO A 129 13.78 12.11 4.73
CA PRO A 129 15.04 11.78 5.41
C PRO A 129 15.12 12.31 6.84
N ALA A 130 14.65 13.53 7.13
CA ALA A 130 14.63 14.06 8.50
C ALA A 130 13.71 13.27 9.44
N LEU A 131 12.58 12.74 8.94
CA LEU A 131 11.71 11.87 9.72
C LEU A 131 12.33 10.49 9.89
N PHE A 132 13.00 9.96 8.86
CA PHE A 132 13.74 8.70 8.93
C PHE A 132 14.79 8.72 10.05
N GLU A 133 15.62 9.77 10.13
CA GLU A 133 16.61 9.93 11.20
C GLU A 133 15.97 9.96 12.59
N ARG A 134 14.89 10.71 12.77
CA ARG A 134 14.14 10.71 14.04
C ARG A 134 13.58 9.33 14.40
N CYS A 135 13.19 8.53 13.42
CA CYS A 135 12.73 7.15 13.65
C CYS A 135 13.90 6.20 13.98
N LEU A 136 15.10 6.44 13.44
CA LEU A 136 16.33 5.75 13.85
C LEU A 136 16.68 6.05 15.31
N GLU A 137 16.67 7.32 15.69
CA GLU A 137 16.93 7.78 17.06
C GLU A 137 15.91 7.21 18.05
N ALA A 138 14.64 7.14 17.65
CA ALA A 138 13.57 6.53 18.44
C ALA A 138 13.65 5.00 18.51
N GLY A 139 14.54 4.36 17.74
CA GLY A 139 14.74 2.90 17.76
C GLY A 139 13.61 2.09 17.12
N ILE A 140 12.70 2.72 16.37
CA ILE A 140 11.50 2.05 15.83
C ILE A 140 11.72 1.38 14.47
N LEU A 141 12.88 1.58 13.86
CA LEU A 141 13.22 0.98 12.56
C LEU A 141 14.11 -0.26 12.78
N PRO A 142 13.65 -1.50 12.64
CA PRO A 142 14.53 -2.68 12.68
C PRO A 142 15.43 -2.74 11.43
N GLU A 143 16.49 -3.56 11.46
CA GLU A 143 17.45 -3.68 10.34
C GLU A 143 16.77 -3.94 8.99
N ALA A 144 15.80 -4.87 8.95
CA ALA A 144 15.03 -5.18 7.75
C ALA A 144 14.31 -3.95 7.14
N VAL A 145 13.90 -2.98 7.95
CA VAL A 145 13.23 -1.73 7.53
C VAL A 145 14.25 -0.65 7.19
N ARG A 146 15.37 -0.60 7.91
CA ARG A 146 16.48 0.34 7.67
C ARG A 146 17.23 0.08 6.37
N GLY A 147 17.07 -1.09 5.76
CA GLY A 147 17.80 -1.47 4.55
C GLY A 147 19.32 -1.56 4.79
N PRO A 148 20.13 -1.75 3.73
CA PRO A 148 21.57 -1.84 3.89
C PRO A 148 22.11 -0.56 4.51
N SER A 149 22.86 -0.68 5.61
CA SER A 149 23.58 0.45 6.17
C SER A 149 24.56 0.97 5.12
N SER A 150 24.35 2.17 4.62
CA SER A 150 25.39 2.91 3.89
C SER A 150 26.45 3.37 4.89
N GLY A 151 27.16 2.43 5.50
CA GLY A 151 28.38 2.74 6.24
C GLY A 151 29.47 3.15 5.24
N PRO A 152 30.38 4.07 5.60
CA PRO A 152 31.48 4.42 4.71
C PRO A 152 32.26 3.14 4.41
N THR A 153 32.43 2.84 3.12
CA THR A 153 33.34 1.79 2.66
C THR A 153 34.70 2.05 3.29
N ARG A 154 35.08 1.23 4.27
CA ARG A 154 36.38 1.30 4.92
C ARG A 154 37.40 1.03 3.82
N ARG A 155 37.93 2.08 3.17
CA ARG A 155 39.03 1.97 2.21
C ARG A 155 40.14 1.23 2.94
N GLY A 156 40.36 -0.02 2.55
CA GLY A 156 41.45 -0.83 3.05
C GLY A 156 42.73 -0.05 2.81
N ARG A 157 43.35 0.41 3.89
CA ARG A 157 44.69 0.98 3.84
C ARG A 157 45.62 -0.18 3.53
N SER A 158 45.97 -0.35 2.25
CA SER A 158 47.01 -1.26 1.84
C SER A 158 48.31 -0.78 2.49
N SER A 159 48.74 -1.51 3.53
CA SER A 159 50.09 -1.37 4.06
C SER A 159 51.06 -1.73 2.94
N GLY A 160 51.71 -0.73 2.37
CA GLY A 160 52.81 -0.92 1.43
C GLY A 160 53.87 -1.83 2.07
N ARG A 161 54.12 -2.98 1.46
CA ARG A 161 55.31 -3.78 1.75
C ARG A 161 56.47 -3.19 0.96
N SER A 162 57.41 -2.61 1.70
CA SER A 162 58.71 -2.14 1.23
C SER A 162 59.50 -3.28 0.58
N ALA A 163 60.14 -2.98 -0.54
CA ALA A 163 61.05 -3.85 -1.26
C ALA A 163 62.26 -4.27 -0.41
N GLY A 164 62.69 -5.53 -0.54
CA GLY A 164 63.99 -6.04 -0.11
C GLY A 164 64.76 -6.56 -1.34
N PRO A 165 66.11 -6.45 -1.37
CA PRO A 165 66.88 -6.52 -2.61
C PRO A 165 67.15 -7.96 -3.09
N THR A 166 67.27 -8.11 -4.41
CA THR A 166 67.69 -9.31 -5.12
C THR A 166 69.13 -9.73 -4.77
N PRO A 167 69.43 -11.04 -4.62
CA PRO A 167 70.81 -11.51 -4.61
C PRO A 167 71.38 -11.53 -6.03
N ARG A 168 72.66 -11.16 -6.16
CA ARG A 168 73.48 -11.42 -7.34
C ARG A 168 74.13 -12.79 -7.15
N ASP A 169 74.00 -13.64 -8.16
CA ASP A 169 74.99 -14.64 -8.56
C ASP A 169 75.26 -14.43 -10.06
#